data_AF-A2D503-F1
#
_entry.id   AF-A2D503-F1
#
_cell.length_a   1.000
_cell.length_b   1.000
_cell.length_c   1.000
_cell.angle_alpha   90.00
_cell.angle_beta   90.00
_cell.angle_gamma   90.00
#
_symmetry.space_group_name_H-M   'P 1'
#
loop_
_entity.id
_entity.type
_entity.pdbx_description
1 polymer ?
#
loop_
_entity_poly.entity_id
_entity_poly.type
_entity_poly.pdbx_seq_one_letter_code
_entity_poly.pdbx_strand_id
1 'polypeptide(L)'
;IHEEQPQQQQPPPPPPPPQSPEEGTTYIAPAKEPSVNTALVPQLSTISRALTPSPAMVLENIEPEVVYAGYDNSKPDTAENLLSTLNRLAGKQMIQVV
;
A
#
# COMPACT_ATOMS: atom_id res chain seq x y z
N ILE A 1 -10.09 -72.71 -63.29
CA ILE A 1 -9.01 -73.45 -62.58
C ILE A 1 -8.27 -72.46 -61.71
N HIS A 2 -7.82 -72.89 -60.52
CA HIS A 2 -7.50 -72.05 -59.34
C HIS A 2 -8.78 -71.40 -58.75
N GLU A 3 -9.09 -71.38 -57.44
CA GLU A 3 -8.32 -71.44 -56.17
C GLU A 3 -7.47 -70.16 -55.95
N GLU A 4 -7.33 -69.54 -54.77
CA GLU A 4 -7.70 -69.85 -53.36
C GLU A 4 -8.65 -68.75 -52.78
N GLN A 5 -8.95 -68.49 -51.48
CA GLN A 5 -8.66 -69.02 -50.10
C GLN A 5 -9.88 -68.57 -49.18
N PRO A 6 -10.00 -68.95 -47.88
CA PRO A 6 -11.18 -68.64 -47.05
C PRO A 6 -11.11 -67.31 -46.28
N GLN A 7 -12.27 -66.85 -45.79
CA GLN A 7 -12.43 -65.59 -45.03
C GLN A 7 -11.76 -65.63 -43.64
N GLN A 8 -10.90 -64.66 -43.34
CA GLN A 8 -10.51 -64.33 -41.97
C GLN A 8 -11.30 -63.13 -41.47
N GLN A 9 -11.72 -63.17 -40.20
CA GLN A 9 -12.64 -62.20 -39.59
C GLN A 9 -11.86 -61.02 -39.01
N GLN A 10 -12.20 -59.78 -39.40
CA GLN A 10 -11.77 -58.59 -38.66
C GLN A 10 -12.64 -58.41 -37.42
N PRO A 11 -12.06 -58.13 -36.24
CA PRO A 11 -12.85 -57.75 -35.07
C PRO A 11 -13.50 -56.36 -35.27
N PRO A 12 -14.67 -56.11 -34.67
CA PRO A 12 -15.35 -54.82 -34.78
C PRO A 12 -14.57 -53.69 -34.08
N PRO A 13 -14.75 -52.42 -34.49
CA PRO A 13 -14.14 -51.28 -33.83
C PRO A 13 -14.64 -51.11 -32.38
N PRO A 14 -13.83 -50.54 -31.48
CA PRO A 14 -14.22 -50.30 -30.10
C PRO A 14 -15.36 -49.27 -29.99
N PRO A 15 -16.21 -49.36 -28.95
CA PRO A 15 -17.27 -48.39 -28.72
C PRO A 15 -16.70 -46.99 -28.39
N PRO A 16 -17.46 -45.90 -28.65
CA PRO A 16 -17.08 -44.57 -28.21
C PRO A 16 -17.02 -44.48 -26.67
N PRO A 17 -16.20 -43.58 -26.10
CA PRO A 17 -16.11 -43.40 -24.65
C PRO A 17 -17.46 -42.93 -24.07
N PRO A 18 -17.78 -43.32 -22.82
CA PRO A 18 -19.03 -42.91 -22.17
C PRO A 18 -19.08 -41.39 -22.00
N GLN A 19 -20.23 -40.80 -22.28
CA GLN A 19 -20.50 -39.40 -21.95
C GLN A 19 -20.57 -39.23 -20.43
N SER A 20 -19.83 -38.26 -19.90
CA SER A 20 -19.99 -37.82 -18.51
C SER A 20 -21.35 -37.15 -18.33
N PRO A 21 -22.09 -37.39 -17.23
CA PRO A 21 -23.39 -36.76 -17.00
C PRO A 21 -23.26 -35.25 -16.75
N GLU A 22 -24.17 -34.47 -17.34
CA GLU A 22 -24.36 -33.05 -17.02
C GLU A 22 -25.17 -32.89 -15.73
N GLU A 23 -24.51 -32.66 -14.59
CA GLU A 23 -25.16 -32.15 -13.39
C GLU A 23 -24.31 -31.07 -12.72
N GLY A 24 -24.88 -29.86 -12.54
CA GLY A 24 -24.28 -28.77 -11.77
C GLY A 24 -24.13 -27.45 -12.54
N THR A 25 -25.20 -26.65 -12.60
CA THR A 25 -25.14 -25.27 -13.10
C THR A 25 -24.38 -24.35 -12.13
N THR A 26 -23.05 -24.35 -12.22
CA THR A 26 -22.21 -23.23 -11.79
C THR A 26 -21.60 -22.60 -13.02
N TYR A 27 -22.13 -21.45 -13.43
CA TYR A 27 -21.56 -20.66 -14.52
C TYR A 27 -20.26 -20.02 -14.02
N ILE A 28 -19.16 -20.77 -14.10
CA ILE A 28 -17.81 -20.21 -13.95
C ILE A 28 -17.60 -19.27 -15.14
N ALA A 29 -17.99 -18.02 -14.95
CA ALA A 29 -17.60 -16.94 -15.85
C ALA A 29 -16.08 -17.01 -16.03
N PRO A 30 -15.53 -16.87 -17.25
CA PRO A 30 -14.09 -16.98 -17.48
C PRO A 30 -13.34 -16.08 -16.51
N ALA A 31 -12.61 -16.68 -15.58
CA ALA A 31 -11.82 -15.96 -14.59
C ALA A 31 -10.78 -15.17 -15.38
N LYS A 32 -11.01 -13.85 -15.54
CA LYS A 32 -10.25 -12.99 -16.44
C LYS A 32 -8.76 -13.18 -16.17
N GLU A 33 -8.08 -13.82 -17.10
CA GLU A 33 -6.69 -14.24 -16.90
C GLU A 33 -5.85 -13.04 -16.47
N PRO A 34 -5.07 -13.16 -15.38
CA PRO A 34 -4.28 -12.05 -14.88
C PRO A 34 -3.30 -11.62 -15.97
N SER A 35 -3.48 -10.40 -16.48
CA SER A 35 -2.70 -9.88 -17.61
C SER A 35 -1.22 -10.13 -17.38
N VAL A 36 -0.56 -10.76 -18.35
CA VAL A 36 0.85 -11.22 -18.29
C VAL A 36 1.88 -10.10 -18.10
N ASN A 37 1.42 -8.85 -17.98
CA ASN A 37 2.20 -7.65 -17.71
C ASN A 37 2.16 -7.23 -16.21
N THR A 38 1.56 -8.05 -15.34
CA THR A 38 1.44 -7.76 -13.89
C THR A 38 2.75 -8.09 -13.15
N ALA A 39 3.82 -7.39 -13.49
CA ALA A 39 5.11 -7.54 -12.83
C ALA A 39 5.05 -7.07 -11.36
N LEU A 40 5.56 -7.89 -10.44
CA LEU A 40 5.60 -7.56 -9.01
C LEU A 40 6.64 -6.47 -8.73
N VAL A 41 6.19 -5.21 -8.72
CA VAL A 41 7.00 -4.05 -8.33
C VAL A 41 7.40 -4.13 -6.84
N PRO A 42 8.71 -4.11 -6.50
CA PRO A 42 9.15 -4.10 -5.11
C PRO A 42 8.64 -2.85 -4.38
N GLN A 43 7.81 -3.04 -3.35
CA GLN A 43 7.21 -1.93 -2.59
C GLN A 43 8.20 -1.22 -1.65
N LEU A 44 9.36 -1.84 -1.37
CA LEU A 44 10.39 -1.25 -0.53
C LEU A 44 11.31 -0.32 -1.33
N SER A 45 11.00 0.97 -1.31
CA SER A 45 11.79 2.01 -1.95
C SER A 45 13.17 2.20 -1.28
N THR A 46 14.19 1.51 -1.79
CA THR A 46 15.60 1.65 -1.33
C THR A 46 16.07 3.11 -1.36
N ILE A 47 15.63 3.89 -2.35
CA ILE A 47 15.94 5.32 -2.48
C ILE A 47 15.39 6.12 -1.29
N SER A 48 14.13 5.89 -0.90
CA SER A 48 13.51 6.55 0.26
C SER A 48 14.25 6.24 1.56
N ARG A 49 14.76 5.01 1.72
CA ARG A 49 15.59 4.63 2.88
C ARG A 49 16.97 5.29 2.85
N ALA A 50 17.60 5.40 1.68
CA ALA A 50 18.90 6.07 1.51
C ALA A 50 18.83 7.59 1.69
N LEU A 51 17.67 8.19 1.43
CA LEU A 51 17.39 9.62 1.61
C LEU A 51 16.60 9.94 2.90
N THR A 52 16.45 8.97 3.82
CA THR A 52 15.81 9.24 5.11
C THR A 52 16.73 10.15 5.94
N PRO A 53 16.30 11.35 6.37
CA PRO A 53 17.13 12.24 7.18
C PRO A 53 17.47 11.61 8.53
N SER A 54 18.61 12.01 9.10
CA SER A 54 18.97 11.56 10.45
C SER A 54 18.00 12.15 11.49
N PRO A 55 17.76 11.49 12.63
CA PRO A 55 16.89 12.04 13.67
C PRO A 55 17.33 13.44 14.17
N ALA A 56 18.65 13.70 14.20
CA ALA A 56 19.18 15.02 14.53
C ALA A 56 18.83 16.07 13.46
N MET A 57 18.98 15.75 12.18
CA MET A 57 18.56 16.63 11.07
C MET A 57 17.06 16.89 11.08
N VAL A 58 16.23 15.89 11.42
CA VAL A 58 14.78 16.10 11.60
C VAL A 58 14.52 17.09 12.72
N LEU A 59 15.13 16.92 13.90
CA LEU A 59 14.95 17.82 15.04
C LEU A 59 15.38 19.27 14.71
N GLU A 60 16.52 19.44 14.03
CA GLU A 60 17.00 20.75 13.55
C GLU A 60 16.03 21.41 12.57
N ASN A 61 15.40 20.63 11.68
CA ASN A 61 14.46 21.15 10.67
C ASN A 61 13.02 21.37 11.20
N ILE A 62 12.72 20.96 12.44
CA ILE A 62 11.42 21.21 13.10
C ILE A 62 11.53 22.09 14.36
N GLU A 63 12.69 22.67 14.64
CA GLU A 63 12.85 23.59 15.78
C GLU A 63 11.98 24.86 15.55
N PRO A 64 11.04 25.20 16.46
CA PRO A 64 10.10 26.29 16.19
C PRO A 64 10.73 27.68 16.27
N GLU A 65 10.27 28.59 15.41
CA GLU A 65 10.76 29.98 15.38
C GLU A 65 10.59 30.73 16.72
N VAL A 66 11.53 31.65 16.99
CA VAL A 66 11.57 32.46 18.22
C VAL A 66 10.37 33.41 18.29
N VAL A 67 9.41 33.10 19.16
CA VAL A 67 8.23 33.94 19.40
C VAL A 67 8.48 35.02 20.47
N TYR A 68 8.30 36.29 20.10
CA TYR A 68 8.44 37.42 21.03
C TYR A 68 7.23 37.57 21.97
N ALA A 69 7.49 37.95 23.22
CA ALA A 69 6.46 38.15 24.26
C ALA A 69 5.56 39.37 24.04
N GLY A 70 6.02 40.37 23.26
CA GLY A 70 5.34 41.67 23.16
C GLY A 70 5.27 42.39 24.52
N TYR A 71 6.40 42.46 25.22
CA TYR A 71 6.53 43.15 26.50
C TYR A 71 6.48 44.68 26.30
N ASP A 72 5.72 45.36 27.15
CA ASP A 72 5.40 46.78 27.04
C ASP A 72 6.22 47.60 28.05
N ASN A 73 7.34 48.13 27.56
CA ASN A 73 8.30 48.92 28.33
C ASN A 73 7.74 50.29 28.80
N SER A 74 6.52 50.67 28.40
CA SER A 74 5.87 51.90 28.89
C SER A 74 5.15 51.71 30.24
N LYS A 75 5.04 50.47 30.72
CA LYS A 75 4.40 50.10 31.98
C LYS A 75 5.43 49.78 33.06
N PRO A 76 5.12 50.00 34.35
CA PRO A 76 6.02 49.62 35.44
C PRO A 76 6.13 48.09 35.57
N ASP A 77 7.32 47.62 35.94
CA ASP A 77 7.62 46.20 36.18
C ASP A 77 7.02 45.69 37.50
N THR A 78 5.69 45.61 37.52
CA THR A 78 4.94 44.89 38.55
C THR A 78 4.90 43.39 38.24
N ALA A 79 4.80 42.56 39.27
CA ALA A 79 4.63 41.11 39.11
C ALA A 79 3.46 40.77 38.17
N GLU A 80 2.33 41.48 38.30
CA GLU A 80 1.14 41.31 37.45
C GLU A 80 1.43 41.56 35.96
N ASN A 81 2.14 42.65 35.62
CA ASN A 81 2.48 42.98 34.23
C ASN A 81 3.44 41.95 33.63
N LEU A 82 4.44 41.52 34.40
CA LEU A 82 5.43 40.52 33.99
C LEU A 82 4.80 39.13 33.83
N LEU A 83 4.06 38.65 34.83
CA LEU A 83 3.39 37.34 34.79
C LEU A 83 2.33 37.28 33.69
N SER A 84 1.54 38.35 33.49
CA SER A 84 0.59 38.42 32.35
C SER A 84 1.29 38.37 31.00
N THR A 85 2.47 38.98 30.89
CA THR A 85 3.29 38.96 29.67
C THR A 85 3.91 37.57 29.43
N LEU A 86 4.43 36.93 30.48
CA LEU A 86 4.97 35.57 30.43
C LEU A 86 3.89 34.53 30.11
N ASN A 87 2.70 34.62 30.70
CA ASN A 87 1.56 33.76 30.38
C ASN A 87 1.12 33.91 28.91
N ARG A 88 1.15 35.13 28.36
CA ARG A 88 0.87 35.37 26.93
C ARG A 88 1.96 34.81 26.02
N LEU A 89 3.23 34.86 26.43
CA LEU A 89 4.33 34.19 25.73
C LEU A 89 4.17 32.66 25.76
N ALA A 90 3.90 32.09 26.93
CA ALA A 90 3.71 30.65 27.11
C ALA A 90 2.55 30.12 26.27
N GLY A 91 1.43 30.86 26.18
CA GLY A 91 0.32 30.54 25.27
C GLY A 91 0.73 30.51 23.80
N LYS A 92 1.59 31.44 23.35
CA LYS A 92 2.15 31.41 21.99
C LYS A 92 3.12 30.24 21.79
N GLN A 93 3.97 29.95 22.77
CA GLN A 93 4.92 28.83 22.71
C GLN A 93 4.21 27.47 22.70
N MET A 94 3.10 27.32 23.43
CA MET A 94 2.31 26.09 23.42
C MET A 94 1.77 25.76 22.01
N ILE A 95 1.35 26.78 21.24
CA ILE A 95 0.91 26.61 19.84
C ILE A 95 2.06 26.14 18.93
N GLN A 96 3.31 26.48 19.26
CA GLN A 96 4.50 26.06 18.50
C GLN A 96 5.00 24.64 18.87
N VAL A 97 4.40 23.99 19.87
CA VAL A 97 4.85 22.70 20.45
C VAL A 97 3.88 21.54 20.13
N VAL A 98 2.71 21.84 19.56
CA VAL A 98 1.59 20.90 19.29
C VAL A 98 1.46 20.59 17.80
#